data_AF-A0A7S0VVT3-F1
#
_entry.id   AF-A0A7S0VVT3-F1
#
_cell.length_a   1.000
_cell.length_b   1.000
_cell.length_c   1.000
_cell.angle_alpha   90.00
_cell.angle_beta   90.00
_cell.angle_gamma   90.00
#
_symmetry.space_group_name_H-M   'P 1'
#
loop_
_entity.id
_entity.type
_entity.pdbx_description
1 polymer ?
#
loop_
_entity_poly.entity_id
_entity_poly.type
_entity_poly.pdbx_seq_one_letter_code
_entity_poly.pdbx_strand_id
1 'polypeptide(L)'
;MKGIVSEGDPVPHDDLIHPEEAKAKDPAECLLEEGEWKKNDMFFEYRVKEGEALRLAGNELFKAGKFSEAAVKYRKGIYYAVFDESQFNFELQDEHRLSVVKTVTPLRLNYALCLCKDEYEPLCPPLPSLDDRFSEAAEHCTEVLNWFNPKEPQEGMQPADQVKALYRRATARMKGGDFDRARGDLKEALGLEPSNREVRQAMAQLKELEKGDLARQKALWSAVVDKVDQENRVEREAEEEAAA
;
A
#
# COMPACT_ATOMS: atom_id res chain seq x y z
N MET A 1 61.85 30.05 -41.90
CA MET A 1 61.33 30.47 -40.59
C MET A 1 59.81 30.51 -40.67
N LYS A 2 59.13 29.70 -39.83
CA LYS A 2 57.75 29.81 -39.32
C LYS A 2 56.65 30.15 -40.35
N GLY A 3 55.67 29.32 -40.68
CA GLY A 3 54.99 28.29 -39.89
C GLY A 3 53.70 28.85 -39.28
N ILE A 4 52.57 28.34 -39.79
CA ILE A 4 51.27 28.12 -39.12
C ILE A 4 50.20 29.22 -39.27
N VAL A 5 49.15 28.83 -40.01
CA VAL A 5 47.76 29.34 -39.98
C VAL A 5 46.96 28.34 -39.13
N SER A 6 46.20 28.81 -38.14
CA SER A 6 44.99 28.19 -37.55
C SER A 6 44.47 29.16 -36.49
N GLU A 7 43.42 29.96 -36.71
CA GLU A 7 41.99 29.57 -36.65
C GLU A 7 41.65 28.62 -35.50
N GLY A 8 40.81 29.10 -34.59
CA GLY A 8 40.14 28.30 -33.55
C GLY A 8 40.38 28.85 -32.16
N ASP A 9 39.50 29.76 -31.71
CA ASP A 9 39.30 29.99 -30.28
C ASP A 9 38.99 28.65 -29.60
N PRO A 10 39.53 28.36 -28.40
CA PRO A 10 39.18 27.15 -27.69
C PRO A 10 37.70 27.21 -27.30
N VAL A 11 36.90 26.37 -27.94
CA VAL A 11 35.53 26.06 -27.52
C VAL A 11 35.61 25.64 -26.04
N PRO A 12 34.81 26.20 -25.14
CA PRO A 12 34.72 25.69 -23.78
C PRO A 12 34.38 24.21 -23.91
N HIS A 13 35.19 23.37 -23.27
CA HIS A 13 34.86 21.97 -23.10
C HIS A 13 33.55 22.01 -22.30
N ASP A 14 32.41 21.85 -22.98
CA ASP A 14 31.15 21.57 -22.33
C ASP A 14 31.44 20.32 -21.52
N ASP A 15 31.59 20.51 -20.21
CA ASP A 15 31.53 19.45 -19.25
C ASP A 15 30.26 18.69 -19.62
N LEU A 16 30.45 17.47 -20.12
CA LEU A 16 29.42 16.48 -20.22
C LEU A 16 28.98 16.16 -18.79
N ILE A 17 28.28 17.10 -18.18
CA ILE A 17 27.37 16.84 -17.08
C ILE A 17 26.31 15.99 -17.75
N HIS A 18 26.54 14.68 -17.72
CA HIS A 18 25.45 13.72 -17.84
C HIS A 18 24.35 14.27 -16.94
N PRO A 19 23.17 14.64 -17.47
CA PRO A 19 22.06 14.97 -16.61
C PRO A 19 21.95 13.77 -15.70
N GLU A 20 22.23 13.93 -14.40
CA GLU A 20 21.80 12.95 -13.42
C GLU A 20 20.33 12.79 -13.74
N GLU A 21 19.97 11.65 -14.35
CA GLU A 21 18.58 11.30 -14.57
C GLU A 21 17.93 11.51 -13.22
N ALA A 22 17.14 12.58 -13.09
CA ALA A 22 16.68 13.04 -11.80
C ALA A 22 15.84 11.91 -11.25
N LYS A 23 16.45 11.04 -10.43
CA LYS A 23 15.81 9.85 -9.89
C LYS A 23 14.53 10.35 -9.29
N ALA A 24 13.41 9.80 -9.78
CA ALA A 24 12.09 10.24 -9.36
C ALA A 24 12.10 10.32 -7.83
N LYS A 25 11.88 11.52 -7.28
CA LYS A 25 11.93 11.73 -5.84
C LYS A 25 10.91 10.78 -5.23
N ASP A 26 11.36 9.97 -4.28
CA ASP A 26 10.47 9.08 -3.53
C ASP A 26 9.35 9.94 -2.95
N PRO A 27 8.06 9.66 -3.26
CA PRO A 27 6.96 10.51 -2.81
C PRO A 27 6.92 10.72 -1.29
N ALA A 28 7.51 9.80 -0.52
CA ALA A 28 7.59 9.91 0.93
C ALA A 28 8.59 10.98 1.41
N GLU A 29 9.45 11.53 0.54
CA GLU A 29 10.30 12.68 0.89
C GLU A 29 9.48 13.93 1.26
N CYS A 30 8.22 14.02 0.82
CA CYS A 30 7.29 15.09 1.22
C CYS A 30 6.93 15.07 2.72
N LEU A 31 7.20 13.95 3.41
CA LEU A 31 6.94 13.80 4.85
C LEU A 31 8.12 14.28 5.71
N LEU A 32 9.21 14.71 5.09
CA LEU A 32 10.40 15.17 5.78
C LEU A 32 10.25 16.64 6.18
N GLU A 33 10.60 16.94 7.43
CA GLU A 33 10.67 18.28 7.98
C GLU A 33 11.99 18.96 7.57
N GLU A 34 12.02 20.29 7.65
CA GLU A 34 13.22 21.06 7.29
C GLU A 34 14.41 20.67 8.17
N GLY A 35 15.52 20.26 7.55
CA GLY A 35 16.73 19.83 8.24
C GLY A 35 16.82 18.33 8.53
N GLU A 36 15.79 17.55 8.20
CA GLU A 36 15.88 16.09 8.29
C GLU A 36 16.70 15.48 7.15
N TRP A 37 17.40 14.39 7.50
CA TRP A 37 18.27 13.69 6.57
C TRP A 37 17.43 12.81 5.64
N LYS A 38 17.82 12.73 4.36
CA LYS A 38 17.21 11.81 3.41
C LYS A 38 17.81 10.42 3.58
N LYS A 39 17.08 9.39 3.15
CA LYS A 39 17.55 7.99 3.26
C LYS A 39 18.87 7.75 2.52
N ASN A 40 19.13 8.49 1.43
CA ASN A 40 20.36 8.37 0.65
C ASN A 40 21.58 8.96 1.37
N ASP A 41 21.37 9.85 2.34
CA ASP A 41 22.43 10.48 3.14
C ASP A 41 22.72 9.69 4.42
N MET A 42 22.01 8.58 4.65
CA MET A 42 22.08 7.77 5.86
C MET A 42 22.66 6.39 5.55
N PHE A 43 23.59 5.95 6.40
CA PHE A 43 24.07 4.57 6.37
C PHE A 43 23.01 3.60 6.93
N PHE A 44 23.15 2.32 6.58
CA PHE A 44 22.20 1.25 6.88
C PHE A 44 21.65 1.26 8.31
N GLU A 45 22.54 1.21 9.32
CA GLU A 45 22.14 1.12 10.72
C GLU A 45 21.30 2.31 11.18
N TYR A 46 21.64 3.51 10.71
CA TYR A 46 20.90 4.71 11.07
C TYR A 46 19.52 4.72 10.43
N ARG A 47 19.40 4.26 9.18
CA ARG A 47 18.10 4.11 8.49
C ARG A 47 17.16 3.16 9.23
N VAL A 48 17.66 1.98 9.62
CA VAL A 48 16.87 0.99 10.34
C VAL A 48 16.48 1.49 11.74
N LYS A 49 17.43 2.11 12.46
CA LYS A 49 17.17 2.71 13.77
C LYS A 49 16.12 3.82 13.70
N GLU A 50 16.18 4.67 12.69
CA GLU A 50 15.19 5.74 12.48
C GLU A 50 13.80 5.16 12.18
N GLY A 51 13.73 4.14 11.32
CA GLY A 51 12.49 3.40 11.05
C GLY A 51 11.86 2.82 12.33
N GLU A 52 12.68 2.26 13.21
CA GLU A 52 12.23 1.73 14.51
C GLU A 52 11.76 2.83 15.46
N ALA A 53 12.46 3.96 15.54
CA ALA A 53 12.04 5.11 16.35
C ALA A 53 10.69 5.66 15.89
N LEU A 54 10.49 5.79 14.58
CA LEU A 54 9.23 6.22 13.97
C LEU A 54 8.10 5.22 14.20
N ARG A 55 8.40 3.91 14.17
CA ARG A 55 7.44 2.86 14.53
C ARG A 55 6.94 3.03 15.96
N LEU A 56 7.85 3.25 16.92
CA LEU A 56 7.50 3.44 18.33
C LEU A 56 6.66 4.71 18.52
N ALA A 57 7.06 5.83 17.90
CA ALA A 57 6.29 7.08 17.94
C ALA A 57 4.88 6.89 17.34
N GLY A 58 4.77 6.19 16.21
CA GLY A 58 3.49 5.85 15.59
C GLY A 58 2.61 4.98 16.50
N ASN A 59 3.19 4.03 17.23
CA ASN A 59 2.44 3.18 18.17
C ASN A 59 1.82 3.99 19.31
N GLU A 60 2.51 5.00 19.84
CA GLU A 60 1.96 5.86 20.88
C GLU A 60 0.81 6.72 20.35
N LEU A 61 0.96 7.28 19.14
CA LEU A 61 -0.13 8.00 18.46
C LEU A 61 -1.33 7.10 18.17
N PHE A 62 -1.09 5.86 17.75
CA PHE A 62 -2.13 4.88 17.49
C PHE A 62 -2.92 4.55 18.76
N LYS A 63 -2.23 4.35 19.89
CA LYS A 63 -2.88 4.14 21.21
C LYS A 63 -3.70 5.34 21.64
N ALA A 64 -3.26 6.55 21.28
CA ALA A 64 -4.00 7.78 21.52
C ALA A 64 -5.19 8.01 20.57
N GLY A 65 -5.47 7.08 19.64
CA GLY A 65 -6.55 7.20 18.65
C GLY A 65 -6.23 8.15 17.49
N LYS A 66 -5.00 8.65 17.39
CA LYS A 66 -4.56 9.59 16.35
C LYS A 66 -4.05 8.83 15.13
N PHE A 67 -4.96 8.15 14.43
CA PHE A 67 -4.58 7.21 13.36
C PHE A 67 -3.89 7.86 12.18
N SER A 68 -4.28 9.09 11.81
CA SER A 68 -3.62 9.79 10.70
C SER A 68 -2.21 10.26 11.04
N GLU A 69 -2.00 10.80 12.24
CA GLU A 69 -0.65 11.18 12.71
C GLU A 69 0.23 9.92 12.83
N ALA A 70 -0.32 8.82 13.31
CA ALA A 70 0.37 7.52 13.35
C ALA A 70 0.73 7.04 11.94
N ALA A 71 -0.18 7.16 10.98
CA ALA A 71 0.04 6.79 9.58
C ALA A 71 1.20 7.58 8.96
N VAL A 72 1.32 8.88 9.23
CA VAL A 72 2.47 9.70 8.80
C VAL A 72 3.77 9.14 9.36
N LYS A 73 3.83 8.82 10.66
CA LYS A 73 5.05 8.25 11.28
C LYS A 73 5.39 6.89 10.69
N TYR A 74 4.41 6.01 10.49
CA TYR A 74 4.68 4.70 9.88
C TYR A 74 5.13 4.82 8.43
N ARG A 75 4.50 5.66 7.62
CA ARG A 75 4.88 5.88 6.21
C ARG A 75 6.31 6.41 6.09
N LYS A 76 6.68 7.36 6.96
CA LYS A 76 8.06 7.86 7.06
C LYS A 76 9.04 6.79 7.53
N GLY A 77 8.65 5.94 8.48
CA GLY A 77 9.47 4.81 8.90
C GLY A 77 9.72 3.81 7.78
N ILE A 78 8.71 3.55 6.94
CA ILE A 78 8.83 2.71 5.74
C ILE A 78 9.82 3.33 4.74
N TYR A 79 9.75 4.64 4.51
CA TYR A 79 10.69 5.34 3.62
C TYR A 79 12.16 5.11 4.02
N TYR A 80 12.48 5.22 5.31
CA TYR A 80 13.85 5.02 5.78
C TYR A 80 14.26 3.54 5.74
N ALA A 81 13.41 2.64 6.21
CA ALA A 81 13.76 1.24 6.46
C ALA A 81 13.61 0.31 5.25
N VAL A 82 12.91 0.72 4.18
CA VAL A 82 12.80 -0.07 2.94
C VAL A 82 13.97 0.19 2.01
N PHE A 83 14.50 -0.90 1.46
CA PHE A 83 15.54 -0.93 0.43
C PHE A 83 14.89 -1.46 -0.85
N ASP A 84 15.37 -1.02 -2.01
CA ASP A 84 14.90 -1.59 -3.28
C ASP A 84 15.30 -3.07 -3.39
N GLU A 85 14.64 -3.81 -4.29
CA GLU A 85 14.85 -5.25 -4.43
C GLU A 85 16.30 -5.62 -4.75
N SER A 86 17.02 -4.79 -5.49
CA SER A 86 18.41 -5.06 -5.84
C SER A 86 19.31 -4.92 -4.62
N GLN A 87 19.17 -3.82 -3.89
CA GLN A 87 19.88 -3.60 -2.63
C GLN A 87 19.57 -4.73 -1.64
N PHE A 88 18.29 -5.03 -1.46
CA PHE A 88 17.84 -6.02 -0.50
C PHE A 88 18.35 -7.42 -0.83
N ASN A 89 18.29 -7.87 -2.09
CA ASN A 89 18.62 -9.25 -2.45
C ASN A 89 20.11 -9.50 -2.77
N PHE A 90 20.83 -8.48 -3.27
CA PHE A 90 22.20 -8.67 -3.77
C PHE A 90 23.28 -7.91 -2.99
N GLU A 91 22.93 -6.82 -2.30
CA GLU A 91 23.90 -6.00 -1.56
C GLU A 91 23.87 -6.25 -0.04
N LEU A 92 22.69 -6.47 0.53
CA LEU A 92 22.54 -6.69 1.97
C LEU A 92 22.91 -8.11 2.39
N GLN A 93 23.76 -8.20 3.43
CA GLN A 93 24.04 -9.43 4.17
C GLN A 93 22.79 -9.94 4.90
N ASP A 94 22.80 -11.22 5.27
CA ASP A 94 21.67 -11.93 5.88
C ASP A 94 21.21 -11.25 7.18
N GLU A 95 22.15 -10.80 8.02
CA GLU A 95 21.87 -10.08 9.26
C GLU A 95 21.18 -8.73 8.99
N HIS A 96 21.59 -8.03 7.93
CA HIS A 96 20.97 -6.78 7.51
C HIS A 96 19.55 -7.01 6.98
N ARG A 97 19.34 -8.04 6.13
CA ARG A 97 18.01 -8.41 5.63
C ARG A 97 17.08 -8.77 6.78
N LEU A 98 17.56 -9.54 7.75
CA LEU A 98 16.82 -9.87 8.97
C LEU A 98 16.40 -8.62 9.75
N SER A 99 17.29 -7.64 9.89
CA SER A 99 17.01 -6.37 10.57
C SER A 99 15.96 -5.54 9.84
N VAL A 100 16.05 -5.48 8.50
CA VAL A 100 15.06 -4.81 7.64
C VAL A 100 13.70 -5.48 7.78
N VAL A 101 13.62 -6.81 7.64
CA VAL A 101 12.35 -7.56 7.74
C VAL A 101 11.70 -7.33 9.10
N LYS A 102 12.45 -7.45 10.20
CA LYS A 102 11.93 -7.22 11.56
C LYS A 102 11.40 -5.80 11.78
N THR A 103 11.99 -4.81 11.12
CA THR A 103 11.61 -3.40 11.27
C THR A 103 10.45 -3.03 10.35
N VAL A 104 10.52 -3.40 9.08
CA VAL A 104 9.55 -3.04 8.04
C VAL A 104 8.23 -3.80 8.21
N THR A 105 8.25 -5.05 8.67
CA THR A 105 7.03 -5.85 8.91
C THR A 105 6.00 -5.11 9.76
N PRO A 106 6.31 -4.76 11.03
CA PRO A 106 5.35 -4.09 11.88
C PRO A 106 5.02 -2.67 11.39
N LEU A 107 5.96 -1.96 10.74
CA LEU A 107 5.69 -0.66 10.12
C LEU A 107 4.58 -0.76 9.05
N ARG A 108 4.75 -1.65 8.06
CA ARG A 108 3.77 -1.87 6.98
C ARG A 108 2.43 -2.33 7.53
N LEU A 109 2.43 -3.31 8.44
CA LEU A 109 1.19 -3.81 9.02
C LEU A 109 0.46 -2.73 9.83
N ASN A 110 1.18 -1.93 10.63
CA ASN A 110 0.55 -0.90 11.45
C ASN A 110 0.06 0.28 10.62
N TYR A 111 0.78 0.64 9.56
CA TYR A 111 0.31 1.59 8.56
C TYR A 111 -1.00 1.13 7.91
N ALA A 112 -1.05 -0.10 7.40
CA ALA A 112 -2.27 -0.68 6.82
C ALA A 112 -3.43 -0.70 7.83
N LEU A 113 -3.15 -0.97 9.11
CA LEU A 113 -4.17 -0.92 10.16
C LEU A 113 -4.71 0.50 10.37
N CYS A 114 -3.87 1.54 10.30
CA CYS A 114 -4.30 2.94 10.38
C CYS A 114 -5.25 3.29 9.24
N LEU A 115 -4.90 2.93 8.01
CA LEU A 115 -5.74 3.17 6.82
C LEU A 115 -7.10 2.45 6.90
N CYS A 116 -7.14 1.33 7.64
CA CYS A 116 -8.40 0.62 7.91
C CYS A 116 -9.26 1.25 9.01
N LYS A 117 -8.82 2.29 9.73
CA LYS A 117 -9.61 2.94 10.79
C LYS A 117 -10.59 3.96 10.24
N ASP A 118 -11.81 3.98 10.76
CA ASP A 118 -12.85 4.85 10.21
C ASP A 118 -12.53 6.33 10.46
N GLU A 119 -11.80 6.64 11.52
CA GLU A 119 -11.35 7.98 11.91
C GLU A 119 -10.05 8.41 11.19
N TYR A 120 -9.54 7.62 10.24
CA TYR A 120 -8.42 8.03 9.41
C TYR A 120 -8.85 9.10 8.40
N GLU A 121 -8.10 10.21 8.40
CA GLU A 121 -8.15 11.28 7.42
C GLU A 121 -6.76 11.54 6.80
N PRO A 122 -6.66 11.82 5.49
CA PRO A 122 -5.39 12.13 4.85
C PRO A 122 -4.87 13.52 5.29
N LEU A 123 -3.79 13.55 6.06
CA LEU A 123 -3.22 14.80 6.58
C LEU A 123 -2.31 15.53 5.57
N CYS A 124 -1.50 14.77 4.83
CA CYS A 124 -0.52 15.33 3.90
C CYS A 124 -0.11 14.30 2.83
N PRO A 125 0.31 14.74 1.64
CA PRO A 125 0.92 13.84 0.67
C PRO A 125 2.17 13.16 1.23
N PRO A 126 2.45 11.89 0.89
CA PRO A 126 1.76 11.05 -0.09
C PRO A 126 0.74 10.09 0.55
N LEU A 127 0.13 10.43 1.69
CA LEU A 127 -0.89 9.56 2.28
C LEU A 127 -2.09 9.41 1.31
N PRO A 128 -2.69 8.21 1.22
CA PRO A 128 -3.76 7.95 0.28
C PRO A 128 -5.03 8.70 0.64
N SER A 129 -5.78 9.03 -0.40
CA SER A 129 -7.15 9.53 -0.32
C SER A 129 -8.06 8.51 0.39
N LEU A 130 -9.28 8.93 0.76
CA LEU A 130 -10.25 8.00 1.36
C LEU A 130 -10.67 6.87 0.40
N ASP A 131 -10.64 7.13 -0.91
CA ASP A 131 -11.00 6.15 -1.94
C ASP A 131 -9.89 5.12 -2.15
N ASP A 132 -8.62 5.53 -2.03
CA ASP A 132 -7.45 4.69 -2.30
C ASP A 132 -6.85 4.03 -1.06
N ARG A 133 -7.25 4.43 0.15
CA ARG A 133 -6.61 3.96 1.39
C ARG A 133 -6.69 2.45 1.60
N PHE A 134 -7.77 1.81 1.14
CA PHE A 134 -7.96 0.38 1.32
C PHE A 134 -7.15 -0.45 0.32
N SER A 135 -6.98 0.04 -0.92
CA SER A 135 -6.06 -0.60 -1.87
C SER A 135 -4.62 -0.48 -1.38
N GLU A 136 -4.18 0.70 -0.95
CA GLU A 136 -2.83 0.90 -0.41
C GLU A 136 -2.60 0.04 0.85
N ALA A 137 -3.58 -0.04 1.76
CA ALA A 137 -3.49 -0.94 2.92
C ALA A 137 -3.28 -2.41 2.50
N ALA A 138 -4.01 -2.87 1.48
CA ALA A 138 -3.89 -4.24 0.98
C ALA A 138 -2.54 -4.50 0.28
N GLU A 139 -1.98 -3.50 -0.40
CA GLU A 139 -0.64 -3.56 -1.01
C GLU A 139 0.43 -3.71 0.06
N HIS A 140 0.41 -2.90 1.12
CA HIS A 140 1.37 -3.02 2.22
C HIS A 140 1.34 -4.39 2.90
N CYS A 141 0.15 -4.99 3.07
CA CYS A 141 0.05 -6.36 3.57
C CYS A 141 0.55 -7.40 2.55
N THR A 142 0.39 -7.15 1.25
CA THR A 142 0.91 -8.04 0.20
C THR A 142 2.43 -8.05 0.17
N GLU A 143 3.07 -6.88 0.32
CA GLU A 143 4.53 -6.79 0.46
C GLU A 143 5.06 -7.62 1.64
N VAL A 144 4.35 -7.62 2.77
CA VAL A 144 4.70 -8.46 3.92
C VAL A 144 4.51 -9.95 3.61
N LEU A 145 3.47 -10.30 2.85
CA LEU A 145 3.19 -11.68 2.46
C LEU A 145 4.19 -12.23 1.43
N ASN A 146 4.78 -11.36 0.61
CA ASN A 146 5.82 -11.75 -0.35
C ASN A 146 7.07 -12.33 0.34
N TRP A 147 7.37 -11.93 1.58
CA TRP A 147 8.46 -12.52 2.37
C TRP A 147 8.20 -13.98 2.80
N PHE A 148 6.95 -14.45 2.73
CA PHE A 148 6.58 -15.84 2.99
C PHE A 148 6.59 -16.71 1.72
N ASN A 149 7.12 -16.20 0.60
CA ASN A 149 7.25 -16.97 -0.64
C ASN A 149 8.09 -18.24 -0.39
N PRO A 150 7.54 -19.45 -0.60
CA PRO A 150 8.27 -20.70 -0.34
C PRO A 150 9.53 -20.89 -1.19
N LYS A 151 9.65 -20.17 -2.32
CA LYS A 151 10.82 -20.21 -3.19
C LYS A 151 12.00 -19.41 -2.61
N GLU A 152 11.70 -18.37 -1.84
CA GLU A 152 12.67 -17.40 -1.33
C GLU A 152 12.31 -17.02 0.13
N PRO A 153 12.38 -17.99 1.06
CA PRO A 153 11.98 -17.75 2.44
C PRO A 153 12.91 -16.73 3.10
N GLN A 154 12.33 -15.72 3.73
CA GLN A 154 13.08 -14.73 4.49
C GLN A 154 13.15 -15.10 5.97
N GLU A 155 14.30 -14.88 6.59
CA GLU A 155 14.45 -15.04 8.03
C GLU A 155 13.75 -13.90 8.81
N GLY A 156 13.39 -14.19 10.06
CA GLY A 156 12.81 -13.20 10.97
C GLY A 156 11.28 -13.13 10.96
N MET A 157 10.63 -13.73 9.97
CA MET A 157 9.17 -13.83 9.93
C MET A 157 8.66 -14.98 10.77
N GLN A 158 7.56 -14.74 11.49
CA GLN A 158 6.85 -15.79 12.23
C GLN A 158 5.54 -16.16 11.54
N PRO A 159 5.04 -17.40 11.69
CA PRO A 159 3.72 -17.77 11.17
C PRO A 159 2.60 -16.83 11.64
N ALA A 160 2.70 -16.33 12.87
CA ALA A 160 1.76 -15.35 13.42
C ALA A 160 1.75 -14.02 12.62
N ASP A 161 2.86 -13.62 12.01
CA ASP A 161 2.93 -12.42 11.19
C ASP A 161 2.25 -12.62 9.83
N GLN A 162 2.31 -13.84 9.27
CA GLN A 162 1.55 -14.22 8.08
C GLN A 162 0.05 -14.11 8.34
N VAL A 163 -0.42 -14.66 9.47
CA VAL A 163 -1.83 -14.60 9.86
C VAL A 163 -2.29 -13.16 10.06
N LYS A 164 -1.49 -12.31 10.72
CA LYS A 164 -1.78 -10.88 10.88
C LYS A 164 -1.86 -10.17 9.53
N ALA A 165 -0.93 -10.44 8.61
CA ALA A 165 -0.91 -9.81 7.30
C ALA A 165 -2.13 -10.22 6.46
N LEU A 166 -2.48 -11.50 6.43
CA LEU A 166 -3.69 -12.02 5.78
C LEU A 166 -4.96 -11.40 6.38
N TYR A 167 -5.07 -11.36 7.71
CA TYR A 167 -6.22 -10.78 8.39
C TYR A 167 -6.40 -9.28 8.10
N ARG A 168 -5.30 -8.51 8.15
CA ARG A 168 -5.34 -7.06 7.85
C ARG A 168 -5.63 -6.80 6.37
N ARG A 169 -5.07 -7.59 5.44
CA ARG A 169 -5.38 -7.52 4.01
C ARG A 169 -6.85 -7.85 3.72
N ALA A 170 -7.38 -8.89 4.36
CA ALA A 170 -8.78 -9.24 4.27
C ALA A 170 -9.68 -8.11 4.78
N THR A 171 -9.32 -7.49 5.90
CA THR A 171 -10.05 -6.36 6.48
C THR A 171 -10.07 -5.16 5.52
N ALA A 172 -8.93 -4.83 4.90
CA ALA A 172 -8.84 -3.77 3.90
C ALA A 172 -9.73 -4.08 2.68
N ARG A 173 -9.63 -5.31 2.14
CA ARG A 173 -10.45 -5.78 1.01
C ARG A 173 -11.94 -5.79 1.31
N MET A 174 -12.35 -6.20 2.52
CA MET A 174 -13.74 -6.13 2.97
C MET A 174 -14.27 -4.70 2.97
N LYS A 175 -13.48 -3.74 3.48
CA LYS A 175 -13.86 -2.33 3.48
C LYS A 175 -13.86 -1.72 2.07
N GLY A 176 -12.96 -2.17 1.20
CA GLY A 176 -12.94 -1.82 -0.22
C GLY A 176 -13.94 -2.57 -1.11
N GLY A 177 -14.78 -3.46 -0.55
CA GLY A 177 -15.79 -4.21 -1.30
C GLY A 177 -15.28 -5.43 -2.10
N ASP A 178 -13.99 -5.77 -2.02
CA ASP A 178 -13.41 -6.96 -2.67
C ASP A 178 -13.61 -8.22 -1.79
N PHE A 179 -14.86 -8.65 -1.69
CA PHE A 179 -15.28 -9.75 -0.81
C PHE A 179 -14.67 -11.10 -1.20
N ASP A 180 -14.52 -11.38 -2.48
CA ASP A 180 -13.99 -12.65 -2.96
C ASP A 180 -12.52 -12.84 -2.58
N ARG A 181 -11.69 -11.81 -2.77
CA ARG A 181 -10.28 -11.88 -2.35
C ARG A 181 -10.14 -11.84 -0.83
N ALA A 182 -10.97 -11.09 -0.13
CA ALA A 182 -11.01 -11.11 1.34
C ALA A 182 -11.31 -12.51 1.89
N ARG A 183 -12.26 -13.23 1.27
CA ARG A 183 -12.58 -14.62 1.62
C ARG A 183 -11.39 -15.55 1.44
N GLY A 184 -10.62 -15.36 0.37
CA GLY A 184 -9.38 -16.10 0.12
C GLY A 184 -8.39 -15.93 1.27
N ASP A 185 -8.11 -14.68 1.64
CA ASP A 185 -7.18 -14.34 2.72
C ASP A 185 -7.61 -14.93 4.08
N LEU A 186 -8.90 -14.84 4.43
CA LEU A 186 -9.41 -15.39 5.69
C LEU A 186 -9.37 -16.92 5.73
N LYS A 187 -9.62 -17.59 4.59
CA LYS A 187 -9.48 -19.04 4.50
C LYS A 187 -8.03 -19.48 4.69
N GLU A 188 -7.09 -18.78 4.07
CA GLU A 188 -5.66 -19.05 4.25
C GLU A 188 -5.23 -18.83 5.70
N ALA A 189 -5.68 -17.73 6.32
CA ALA A 189 -5.40 -17.43 7.72
C ALA A 189 -5.96 -18.52 8.67
N LEU A 190 -7.17 -19.02 8.43
CA LEU A 190 -7.76 -20.14 9.18
C LEU A 190 -7.09 -21.49 8.89
N GLY A 191 -6.44 -21.64 7.73
CA GLY A 191 -5.61 -22.80 7.43
C GLY A 191 -4.35 -22.86 8.31
N LEU A 192 -3.77 -21.69 8.60
CA LEU A 192 -2.59 -21.55 9.46
C LEU A 192 -2.96 -21.60 10.96
N GLU A 193 -3.99 -20.86 11.37
CA GLU A 193 -4.48 -20.82 12.74
C GLU A 193 -5.99 -21.07 12.80
N PRO A 194 -6.43 -22.35 12.80
CA PRO A 194 -7.84 -22.69 12.79
C PRO A 194 -8.62 -22.17 14.00
N SER A 195 -7.96 -21.99 15.15
CA SER A 195 -8.52 -21.54 16.42
C SER A 195 -8.63 -20.03 16.58
N ASN A 196 -8.11 -19.24 15.62
CA ASN A 196 -8.04 -17.79 15.74
C ASN A 196 -9.45 -17.16 15.77
N ARG A 197 -9.80 -16.56 16.92
CA ARG A 197 -11.13 -15.98 17.15
C ARG A 197 -11.40 -14.78 16.26
N GLU A 198 -10.41 -13.91 16.06
CA GLU A 198 -10.56 -12.67 15.29
C GLU A 198 -10.84 -12.98 13.81
N VAL A 199 -10.09 -13.93 13.25
CA VAL A 199 -10.26 -14.35 11.84
C VAL A 199 -11.63 -15.01 11.63
N ARG A 200 -12.09 -15.84 12.58
CA ARG A 200 -13.45 -16.43 12.51
C ARG A 200 -14.56 -15.38 12.58
N GLN A 201 -14.38 -14.36 13.43
CA GLN A 201 -15.34 -13.25 13.53
C GLN A 201 -15.38 -12.44 12.22
N ALA A 202 -14.22 -12.13 11.63
CA ALA A 202 -14.17 -11.47 10.33
C ALA A 202 -14.81 -12.31 9.22
N MET A 203 -14.65 -13.64 9.24
CA MET A 203 -15.31 -14.53 8.28
C MET A 203 -16.84 -14.52 8.44
N ALA A 204 -17.34 -14.39 9.67
CA ALA A 204 -18.77 -14.22 9.92
C ALA A 204 -19.29 -12.86 9.43
N GLN A 205 -18.53 -11.78 9.69
CA GLN A 205 -18.84 -10.44 9.20
C GLN A 205 -18.85 -10.37 7.67
N LEU A 206 -17.86 -10.98 7.01
CA LEU A 206 -17.77 -11.06 5.56
C LEU A 206 -19.01 -11.70 4.94
N LYS A 207 -19.49 -12.81 5.50
CA LYS A 207 -20.73 -13.46 5.02
C LYS A 207 -21.95 -12.55 5.10
N GLU A 208 -22.03 -11.70 6.12
CA GLU A 208 -23.14 -10.75 6.26
C GLU A 208 -23.02 -9.61 5.25
N LEU A 209 -21.82 -9.09 5.04
CA LEU A 209 -21.54 -8.10 4.00
C LEU A 209 -21.86 -8.63 2.60
N GLU A 210 -21.47 -9.87 2.28
CA GLU A 210 -21.78 -10.53 1.00
C GLU A 210 -23.29 -10.67 0.77
N LYS A 211 -24.05 -11.06 1.80
CA LYS A 211 -25.52 -11.14 1.71
C LYS A 211 -26.15 -9.77 1.47
N GLY A 212 -25.70 -8.77 2.22
CA GLY A 212 -26.17 -7.39 2.07
C GLY A 212 -25.87 -6.85 0.69
N ASP A 213 -24.67 -7.11 0.16
CA ASP A 213 -24.28 -6.69 -1.18
C ASP A 213 -25.10 -7.38 -2.27
N LEU A 214 -25.27 -8.70 -2.18
CA LEU A 214 -26.12 -9.44 -3.10
C LEU A 214 -27.57 -8.93 -3.09
N ALA A 215 -28.11 -8.59 -1.92
CA ALA A 215 -29.45 -8.00 -1.82
C ALA A 215 -29.52 -6.63 -2.51
N ARG A 216 -28.52 -5.77 -2.30
CA ARG A 216 -28.42 -4.47 -3.01
C ARG A 216 -28.31 -4.64 -4.52
N GLN A 217 -27.43 -5.53 -4.97
CA GLN A 217 -27.25 -5.82 -6.40
C GLN A 217 -28.54 -6.32 -7.05
N LYS A 218 -29.28 -7.22 -6.38
CA LYS A 218 -30.59 -7.69 -6.85
C LYS A 218 -31.61 -6.56 -6.95
N ALA A 219 -31.66 -5.67 -5.96
CA ALA A 219 -32.57 -4.53 -5.98
C ALA A 219 -32.24 -3.54 -7.12
N LEU A 220 -30.95 -3.22 -7.31
CA LEU A 220 -30.49 -2.37 -8.41
C LEU A 220 -30.79 -3.01 -9.78
N TRP A 221 -30.51 -4.29 -9.95
CA TRP A 221 -30.81 -5.02 -11.17
C TRP A 221 -32.31 -5.04 -11.47
N SER A 222 -33.16 -5.29 -10.46
CA SER A 222 -34.61 -5.22 -10.62
C SER A 222 -35.07 -3.84 -11.09
N ALA A 223 -34.57 -2.77 -10.46
CA ALA A 223 -34.93 -1.40 -10.85
C ALA A 223 -34.46 -1.04 -12.27
N VAL A 224 -33.29 -1.54 -12.70
CA VAL A 224 -32.80 -1.37 -14.06
C VAL A 224 -33.70 -2.10 -15.07
N VAL A 225 -34.08 -3.35 -14.77
CA VAL A 225 -34.99 -4.15 -15.61
C VAL A 225 -36.35 -3.45 -15.74
N ASP A 226 -36.95 -3.01 -14.63
CA ASP A 226 -38.24 -2.32 -14.63
C ASP A 226 -38.21 -1.04 -15.46
N LYS A 227 -37.10 -0.29 -15.40
CA LYS A 227 -36.91 0.93 -16.20
C LYS A 227 -36.82 0.62 -17.69
N VAL A 228 -36.03 -0.38 -18.07
CA VAL A 228 -35.91 -0.82 -19.48
C VAL A 228 -37.25 -1.32 -20.01
N ASP A 229 -38.02 -2.06 -19.21
CA ASP A 229 -39.36 -2.51 -19.59
C ASP A 229 -40.34 -1.35 -19.79
N GLN A 230 -40.26 -0.30 -18.96
CA GLN A 230 -41.06 0.92 -19.15
C GLN A 230 -40.67 1.68 -20.41
N GLU A 231 -39.37 1.88 -20.66
CA GLU A 231 -38.86 2.55 -21.86
C GLU A 231 -39.31 1.81 -23.13
N ASN A 232 -39.15 0.48 -23.17
CA ASN A 232 -39.58 -0.36 -24.29
C ASN A 232 -41.10 -0.31 -24.52
N ARG A 233 -41.93 -0.14 -23.47
CA ARG A 233 -43.38 0.00 -23.62
C ARG A 233 -43.74 1.34 -24.24
N VAL A 234 -43.14 2.43 -23.76
CA VAL A 234 -43.36 3.78 -24.28
C VAL A 234 -42.93 3.87 -25.75
N GLU A 235 -41.80 3.26 -26.13
CA GLU A 235 -41.35 3.23 -27.53
C GLU A 235 -42.34 2.49 -28.44
N ARG A 236 -42.86 1.34 -28.01
CA ARG A 236 -43.84 0.57 -28.80
C ARG A 236 -45.17 1.32 -28.95
N GLU A 237 -45.64 1.97 -27.89
CA GLU A 237 -46.85 2.79 -27.94
C GLU A 237 -46.67 3.98 -28.90
N ALA A 238 -45.50 4.63 -28.91
CA ALA A 238 -45.18 5.71 -29.84
C ALA A 238 -45.06 5.25 -31.30
N GLU A 239 -44.48 4.06 -31.54
CA GLU A 239 -44.41 3.46 -32.88
C GLU A 239 -45.81 3.08 -33.41
N GLU A 240 -46.68 2.54 -32.57
CA GLU A 240 -48.07 2.23 -32.93
C GLU A 240 -48.88 3.49 -33.24
N GLU A 241 -48.71 4.57 -32.47
CA GLU A 241 -49.37 5.85 -32.72
C GLU A 241 -48.87 6.54 -33.99
N ALA A 242 -47.57 6.44 -34.31
CA ALA A 242 -47.00 6.98 -35.54
C ALA A 242 -47.41 6.19 -36.80
N ALA A 243 -47.81 4.92 -36.66
CA ALA A 243 -48.24 4.06 -37.75
C ALA A 243 -49.76 4.14 -38.05
N ALA A 244 -50.54 4.80 -37.18
CA ALA A 244 -51.99 5.00 -37.31
C ALA A 244 -52.35 6.32 -38.03
#